data_AF-A0A519MHE6-F1
#
_entry.id   AF-A0A519MHE6-F1
#
_cell.length_a   1.000
_cell.length_b   1.000
_cell.length_c   1.000
_cell.angle_alpha   90.00
_cell.angle_beta   90.00
_cell.angle_gamma   90.00
#
_symmetry.space_group_name_H-M   'P 1'
#
loop_
_entity.id
_entity.type
_entity.pdbx_description
1 polymer ?
#
loop_
_entity_poly.entity_id
_entity_poly.type
_entity_poly.pdbx_seq_one_letter_code
_entity_poly.pdbx_strand_id
1 'polypeptide(L)'
;MEITESNYETYYPDTILTIIRAPAWIAGLSFVIGTLLFVLQIMDFGFSDLMIIGFVFVIIAFIINLTALGILLLLAYIHREYRKKILIHTSLLLINIPIAILYLFILFNF
;
A
#
# COMPACT_ATOMS: atom_id res chain seq x y z
N MET A 1 -21.33 -19.25 -14.34
CA MET A 1 -21.85 -18.63 -13.10
C MET A 1 -20.96 -17.43 -12.82
N GLU A 2 -21.51 -16.23 -13.00
CA GLU A 2 -20.75 -14.98 -12.86
C GLU A 2 -20.67 -14.62 -11.37
N ILE A 3 -19.46 -14.52 -10.83
CA ILE A 3 -19.26 -14.25 -9.41
C ILE A 3 -19.37 -12.74 -9.21
N THR A 4 -20.56 -12.28 -8.84
CA THR A 4 -20.84 -10.90 -8.41
C THR A 4 -20.32 -10.65 -7.00
N GLU A 5 -19.98 -9.40 -6.65
CA GLU A 5 -19.51 -9.00 -5.30
C GLU A 5 -20.41 -9.51 -4.17
N SER A 6 -21.72 -9.66 -4.42
CA SER A 6 -22.70 -10.24 -3.51
C SER A 6 -22.41 -11.69 -3.06
N ASN A 7 -21.62 -12.47 -3.81
CA ASN A 7 -21.35 -13.89 -3.53
C ASN A 7 -19.94 -14.12 -2.96
N TYR A 8 -19.24 -13.06 -2.55
CA TYR A 8 -17.86 -13.11 -2.07
C TYR A 8 -17.67 -13.88 -0.77
N GLU A 9 -18.62 -13.76 0.17
CA GLU A 9 -18.51 -14.37 1.51
C GLU A 9 -18.87 -15.86 1.52
N THR A 10 -19.62 -16.34 0.52
CA THR A 10 -20.12 -17.71 0.50
C THR A 10 -19.09 -18.72 -0.02
N TYR A 11 -18.02 -18.29 -0.70
CA TYR A 11 -17.08 -19.18 -1.39
C TYR A 11 -15.70 -19.29 -0.72
N TYR A 12 -15.39 -18.43 0.27
CA TYR A 12 -14.06 -18.34 0.87
C TYR A 12 -14.15 -18.39 2.40
N PRO A 13 -13.23 -19.09 3.08
CA PRO A 13 -13.11 -18.96 4.52
C PRO A 13 -12.70 -17.52 4.87
N ASP A 14 -13.24 -16.98 5.96
CA ASP A 14 -13.07 -15.58 6.40
C ASP A 14 -11.59 -15.14 6.48
N THR A 15 -10.69 -16.08 6.74
CA THR A 15 -9.24 -15.90 6.73
C THR A 15 -8.69 -15.45 5.38
N ILE A 16 -9.15 -16.04 4.27
CA ILE A 16 -8.70 -15.66 2.91
C ILE A 16 -9.24 -14.27 2.55
N LEU A 17 -10.46 -13.96 2.96
CA LEU A 17 -11.08 -12.65 2.71
C LEU A 17 -10.29 -11.53 3.40
N THR A 18 -9.90 -11.74 4.65
CA THR A 18 -9.09 -10.80 5.45
C THR A 18 -7.73 -10.55 4.80
N ILE A 19 -7.09 -11.63 4.33
CA ILE A 19 -5.79 -11.58 3.65
C ILE A 19 -5.87 -10.80 2.34
N ILE A 20 -6.95 -10.95 1.57
CA ILE A 20 -7.12 -10.26 0.29
C ILE A 20 -7.41 -8.76 0.50
N ARG A 21 -8.07 -8.39 1.61
CA ARG A 21 -8.44 -6.99 1.91
C ARG A 21 -7.33 -6.22 2.62
N ALA A 22 -6.54 -6.84 3.49
CA ALA A 22 -5.45 -6.19 4.22
C ALA A 22 -4.48 -5.34 3.35
N PRO A 23 -4.08 -5.76 2.13
CA PRO A 23 -3.20 -5.00 1.24
C PRO A 23 -3.79 -3.66 0.84
N ALA A 24 -5.09 -3.63 0.53
CA ALA A 24 -5.79 -2.40 0.15
C ALA A 24 -5.87 -1.42 1.32
N TRP A 25 -6.11 -1.92 2.55
CA TRP A 25 -6.10 -1.10 3.76
C TRP A 25 -4.70 -0.53 4.06
N ILE A 26 -3.66 -1.36 3.99
CA ILE A 26 -2.27 -0.94 4.20
C ILE A 26 -1.86 0.10 3.15
N ALA A 27 -2.20 -0.14 1.88
CA ALA A 27 -1.91 0.78 0.80
C ALA A 27 -2.63 2.13 1.01
N GLY A 28 -3.93 2.09 1.31
CA GLY A 28 -4.75 3.27 1.54
C GLY A 28 -4.29 4.10 2.75
N LEU A 29 -4.00 3.45 3.88
CA LEU A 29 -3.48 4.14 5.08
C LEU A 29 -2.12 4.77 4.81
N SER A 30 -1.19 4.03 4.18
CA SER A 30 0.14 4.56 3.84
C SER A 30 0.03 5.77 2.89
N PHE A 31 -0.88 5.71 1.92
CA PHE A 31 -1.13 6.79 0.98
C PHE A 31 -1.70 8.03 1.66
N VAL A 32 -2.70 7.87 2.53
CA VAL A 32 -3.33 8.98 3.27
C VAL A 32 -2.30 9.67 4.16
N ILE A 33 -1.51 8.91 4.92
CA ILE A 33 -0.50 9.47 5.82
C ILE A 33 0.61 10.17 5.02
N GLY A 34 1.07 9.56 3.92
CA GLY A 34 2.07 10.19 3.04
C GLY A 34 1.57 11.48 2.40
N THR A 35 0.30 11.52 1.98
CA THR A 35 -0.33 12.73 1.43
C THR A 35 -0.44 13.83 2.49
N LEU A 36 -0.80 13.49 3.72
CA LEU A 36 -0.85 14.44 4.84
C LEU A 36 0.52 15.06 5.14
N LEU A 37 1.57 14.23 5.22
CA LEU A 37 2.94 14.72 5.42
C LEU A 37 3.41 15.60 4.26
N PHE A 38 3.05 15.24 3.02
CA PHE A 38 3.34 16.05 1.85
C PHE A 38 2.68 17.43 1.91
N VAL A 39 1.39 17.49 2.28
CA VAL A 39 0.67 18.77 2.44
C VAL A 39 1.29 19.60 3.58
N LEU A 40 1.70 18.97 4.68
CA LEU A 40 2.38 19.68 5.77
C LEU A 40 3.73 20.26 5.33
N GLN A 41 4.48 19.55 4.47
CA GLN A 41 5.72 20.04 3.89
C GLN A 41 5.48 21.25 2.95
N ILE A 42 4.47 21.19 2.07
CA ILE A 42 4.23 22.26 1.09
C ILE A 42 3.67 23.55 1.72
N MET A 43 2.99 23.43 2.86
CA MET A 43 2.47 24.57 3.60
C MET A 43 3.56 25.36 4.34
N ASP A 44 4.83 24.92 4.26
CA ASP A 44 6.02 25.58 4.80
C ASP A 44 5.79 26.21 6.17
N PHE A 45 5.28 25.40 7.10
CA PHE A 45 4.99 25.84 8.47
C PHE A 45 6.26 26.21 9.28
N GLY A 46 7.43 26.33 8.64
CA GLY A 46 8.68 26.74 9.29
C GLY A 46 9.34 25.66 10.15
N PHE A 47 8.92 24.41 10.03
CA PHE A 47 9.58 23.30 10.71
C PHE A 47 10.75 22.80 9.86
N SER A 48 11.97 23.23 10.21
CA SER A 48 13.23 22.79 9.57
C SER A 48 13.41 21.26 9.54
N ASP A 49 12.74 20.54 10.45
CA ASP A 49 12.88 19.08 10.59
C ASP A 49 11.84 18.27 9.80
N LEU A 50 10.85 18.91 9.16
CA LEU A 50 9.80 18.22 8.39
C LEU A 50 10.38 17.37 7.25
N MET A 51 11.50 17.81 6.65
CA MET A 51 12.16 17.07 5.58
C MET A 51 12.70 15.72 6.06
N ILE A 52 13.32 15.68 7.26
CA ILE A 52 13.83 14.46 7.87
C ILE A 52 12.67 13.55 8.25
N ILE A 53 11.60 14.11 8.85
CA ILE A 53 10.41 13.36 9.24
C ILE A 53 9.73 12.73 8.01
N GLY A 54 9.57 13.48 6.93
CA GLY A 54 8.99 13.01 5.68
C GLY A 54 9.84 11.92 5.03
N PHE A 55 11.17 12.07 5.02
CA PHE A 55 12.08 11.06 4.48
C PHE A 55 12.03 9.75 5.28
N VAL A 56 12.06 9.83 6.62
CA VAL A 56 11.92 8.66 7.50
C VAL A 56 10.57 7.99 7.28
N PHE A 57 9.49 8.76 7.11
CA PHE A 57 8.17 8.21 6.80
C PHE A 57 8.17 7.44 5.47
N VAL A 58 8.75 8.00 4.41
CA VAL A 58 8.85 7.31 3.11
C VAL A 58 9.60 6.00 3.23
N ILE A 59 10.69 5.96 4.00
CA ILE A 59 11.43 4.71 4.27
C ILE A 59 10.54 3.70 4.99
N ILE A 60 9.86 4.10 6.06
CA ILE A 60 8.98 3.21 6.84
C ILE A 60 7.84 2.67 5.95
N ALA A 61 7.19 3.55 5.20
CA ALA A 61 6.12 3.18 4.27
C ALA A 61 6.64 2.22 3.20
N PHE A 62 7.84 2.46 2.65
CA PHE A 62 8.47 1.56 1.68
C PHE A 62 8.70 0.16 2.28
N ILE A 63 9.27 0.07 3.49
CA ILE A 63 9.51 -1.21 4.17
C ILE A 63 8.20 -1.97 4.41
N ILE A 64 7.18 -1.29 4.96
CA ILE A 64 5.86 -1.90 5.25
C ILE A 64 5.21 -2.42 3.97
N ASN A 65 5.20 -1.62 2.89
CA ASN A 65 4.62 -2.03 1.61
C ASN A 65 5.41 -3.19 0.99
N LEU A 66 6.74 -3.21 1.11
CA LEU A 66 7.59 -4.29 0.61
C LEU A 66 7.35 -5.59 1.38
N THR A 67 7.26 -5.53 2.71
CA THR A 67 6.94 -6.69 3.55
C THR A 67 5.54 -7.24 3.22
N ALA A 68 4.53 -6.37 3.10
CA ALA A 68 3.18 -6.77 2.73
C ALA A 68 3.15 -7.42 1.34
N LEU A 69 3.88 -6.86 0.37
CA LEU A 69 4.03 -7.43 -0.97
C LEU A 69 4.66 -8.84 -0.91
N GLY A 70 5.72 -9.02 -0.12
CA GLY A 70 6.36 -10.33 0.06
C GLY A 70 5.43 -11.39 0.65
N ILE A 71 4.67 -11.04 1.69
CA ILE A 71 3.69 -11.94 2.32
C ILE A 71 2.62 -12.38 1.30
N LEU A 72 2.10 -11.45 0.51
CA LEU A 72 1.06 -11.77 -0.47
C LEU A 72 1.58 -12.60 -1.64
N LEU A 73 2.82 -12.35 -2.09
CA LEU A 73 3.46 -13.18 -3.11
C LEU A 73 3.65 -14.61 -2.60
N LEU A 74 4.09 -14.77 -1.35
CA LEU A 74 4.18 -16.08 -0.71
C LEU A 74 2.80 -16.76 -0.63
N LEU A 75 1.77 -16.02 -0.24
CA LEU A 75 0.42 -16.58 -0.16
C LEU A 75 -0.17 -16.92 -1.53
N ALA A 76 0.09 -16.12 -2.55
CA ALA A 76 -0.28 -16.39 -3.93
C ALA A 76 0.43 -17.62 -4.49
N TYR A 77 1.65 -17.91 -4.00
CA TYR A 77 2.39 -19.12 -4.33
C TYR A 77 1.79 -20.37 -3.66
N ILE A 78 1.45 -20.28 -2.37
CA ILE A 78 0.85 -21.38 -1.60
C ILE A 78 -0.57 -21.68 -2.09
N HIS A 79 -1.42 -20.67 -2.26
CA HIS A 79 -2.82 -20.81 -2.65
C HIS A 79 -3.01 -20.63 -4.17
N ARG A 80 -2.52 -21.60 -4.94
CA ARG A 80 -2.59 -21.57 -6.42
C ARG A 80 -3.99 -21.31 -6.98
N GLU A 81 -5.02 -21.84 -6.32
CA GLU A 81 -6.44 -21.65 -6.64
C GLU A 81 -6.88 -20.17 -6.61
N TYR A 82 -6.27 -19.36 -5.75
CA TYR A 82 -6.62 -17.95 -5.55
C TYR A 82 -5.55 -16.97 -6.03
N ARG A 83 -4.46 -17.49 -6.59
CA ARG A 83 -3.29 -16.74 -7.05
C ARG A 83 -3.66 -15.51 -7.88
N LYS A 84 -4.54 -15.66 -8.88
CA LYS A 84 -4.91 -14.55 -9.77
C LYS A 84 -5.56 -13.40 -9.00
N LYS A 85 -6.44 -13.71 -8.03
CA LYS A 85 -7.09 -12.71 -7.18
C LYS A 85 -6.09 -12.05 -6.24
N ILE A 86 -5.29 -12.85 -5.54
CA ILE A 86 -4.26 -12.33 -4.62
C ILE A 86 -3.34 -11.37 -5.38
N LEU A 87 -2.84 -11.77 -6.56
CA LEU A 87 -1.97 -10.93 -7.38
C LEU A 87 -2.62 -9.61 -7.82
N ILE A 88 -3.89 -9.61 -8.21
CA ILE A 88 -4.61 -8.37 -8.58
C ILE A 88 -4.62 -7.38 -7.40
N HIS A 89 -4.94 -7.86 -6.19
CA HIS A 89 -4.95 -7.01 -5.00
C HIS A 89 -3.53 -6.60 -4.57
N THR A 90 -2.52 -7.46 -4.78
CA THR A 90 -1.11 -7.10 -4.58
C THR A 90 -0.64 -6.00 -5.53
N SER A 91 -1.18 -5.92 -6.76
CA SER A 91 -0.87 -4.82 -7.71
C SER A 91 -1.16 -3.44 -7.13
N LEU A 92 -2.16 -3.32 -6.26
CA LEU A 92 -2.51 -2.03 -5.64
C LEU A 92 -1.43 -1.55 -4.65
N LEU A 93 -0.70 -2.46 -4.01
CA LEU A 93 0.46 -2.08 -3.17
C LEU A 93 1.61 -1.50 -4.01
N LEU A 94 1.76 -1.93 -5.27
CA LEU A 94 2.79 -1.38 -6.15
C LEU A 94 2.54 0.08 -6.51
N ILE A 95 1.30 0.58 -6.41
CA ILE A 95 0.97 2.00 -6.64
C ILE A 95 1.66 2.92 -5.63
N ASN A 96 2.01 2.42 -4.44
CA ASN A 96 2.79 3.20 -3.46
C ASN A 96 4.23 3.49 -3.92
N ILE A 97 4.80 2.69 -4.84
CA ILE A 97 6.18 2.91 -5.33
C ILE A 97 6.27 4.16 -6.22
N PRO A 98 5.44 4.33 -7.28
CA PRO A 98 5.39 5.57 -8.06
C PRO A 98 5.13 6.81 -7.21
N ILE A 99 4.27 6.70 -6.20
CA ILE A 99 3.92 7.81 -5.30
C ILE A 99 5.13 8.20 -4.43
N ALA A 100 5.86 7.22 -3.90
CA ALA A 100 7.11 7.47 -3.17
C ALA A 100 8.19 8.10 -4.07
N ILE A 101 8.31 7.66 -5.33
CA ILE A 101 9.23 8.27 -6.30
C ILE A 101 8.84 9.72 -6.59
N LEU A 102 7.55 10.00 -6.78
CA LEU A 102 7.05 11.36 -6.98
C LEU A 102 7.36 12.24 -5.76
N TYR A 103 7.20 11.72 -4.55
CA TYR A 103 7.57 12.42 -3.32
C TYR A 103 9.06 12.75 -3.29
N LEU A 104 9.93 11.78 -3.54
CA LEU A 104 11.38 12.01 -3.59
C LEU A 104 11.73 13.05 -4.67
N PHE A 105 11.10 12.98 -5.84
CA PHE A 105 11.34 13.93 -6.92
C PHE A 105 10.98 15.36 -6.51
N ILE A 106 9.83 15.56 -5.84
CA ILE A 106 9.43 16.87 -5.34
C ILE A 106 10.38 17.33 -4.23
N LEU A 107 10.74 16.46 -3.30
CA LEU A 107 11.63 16.77 -2.18
C LEU A 107 13.06 17.18 -2.62
N PHE A 108 13.57 16.63 -3.72
CA PHE A 108 14.92 16.91 -4.20
C PHE A 108 14.98 17.99 -5.30
N ASN A 109 13.86 18.37 -5.91
CA ASN A 109 13.81 19.44 -6.93
C ASN A 109 13.24 20.77 -6.42
N PHE A 110 12.71 20.81 -5.20
CA PHE A 110 12.28 22.03 -4.50
C PHE A 110 13.13 22.21 -3.23
#